data_AF-A0A1M6IE64-F1
#
_entry.id   AF-A0A1M6IE64-F1
#
_cell.length_a   1.000
_cell.length_b   1.000
_cell.length_c   1.000
_cell.angle_alpha   90.00
_cell.angle_beta   90.00
_cell.angle_gamma   90.00
#
_symmetry.space_group_name_H-M   'P 1'
#
loop_
_entity.id
_entity.type
_entity.pdbx_description
1 polymer ?
#
loop_
_entity_poly.entity_id
_entity_poly.type
_entity_poly.pdbx_seq_one_letter_code
_entity_poly.pdbx_strand_id
1 'polypeptide(L)'
;MKTMITLLFSALCVATVSAQTDDKENAMLNNGIKFLDIPYVAHTLEVTDGEEELIINCDEVDCTTFVEYALAMALSPTEDGQVAEGDFADKLQMIRYRDGKISGYPSRLHYIADWVNNGVRNGFLEDVSASYSPYTQKVSLSYMSSHPELYKQLSNSPQNVAKMKEIESSLSGQEFHYIPKDQLPFNGLPWIKNGDIIAITTNTPGLDVTHMGIAFYVDGKLSLLHASSKEKKVVVSKVALGQMLLSNDNWTGIRVLRMKK
;
A
#
# COMPACT_ATOMS: atom_id res chain seq x y z
N MET A 1 29.32 5.46 7.07
CA MET A 1 28.55 6.34 6.16
C MET A 1 27.98 5.46 5.07
N LYS A 2 26.68 5.18 5.14
CA LYS A 2 25.96 4.49 4.05
C LYS A 2 25.58 5.56 3.04
N THR A 3 25.97 5.38 1.80
CA THR A 3 25.66 6.29 0.70
C THR A 3 24.18 6.11 0.35
N MET A 4 23.31 7.05 0.71
CA MET A 4 21.95 7.07 0.16
C MET A 4 22.07 7.44 -1.32
N ILE A 5 21.61 6.56 -2.21
CA ILE A 5 21.43 6.91 -3.62
C ILE A 5 20.12 7.70 -3.72
N THR A 6 20.21 9.00 -3.48
CA THR A 6 19.12 9.94 -3.76
C THR A 6 19.09 10.18 -5.26
N LEU A 7 18.18 9.51 -5.97
CA LEU A 7 17.78 9.97 -7.30
C LEU A 7 17.04 11.29 -7.08
N LEU A 8 17.62 12.38 -7.61
CA LEU A 8 17.24 13.79 -7.49
C LEU A 8 15.81 14.04 -6.95
N PHE A 9 15.73 14.55 -5.71
CA PHE A 9 14.55 15.27 -5.23
C PHE A 9 14.32 16.48 -6.16
N SER A 10 13.41 16.35 -7.12
CA SER A 10 12.88 17.53 -7.78
C SER A 10 11.89 18.18 -6.81
N ALA A 11 12.29 19.31 -6.26
CA ALA A 11 11.44 20.11 -5.38
C ALA A 11 10.25 20.63 -6.20
N LEU A 12 9.10 19.95 -6.18
CA LEU A 12 7.75 20.55 -6.32
C LEU A 12 6.64 19.48 -6.22
N CYS A 13 6.35 18.96 -5.02
CA CYS A 13 5.04 18.34 -4.76
C CYS A 13 4.05 19.40 -4.26
N VAL A 14 3.72 20.37 -5.10
CA VAL A 14 2.61 21.31 -4.84
C VAL A 14 1.74 21.40 -6.09
N ALA A 15 0.92 20.37 -6.31
CA ALA A 15 -0.26 20.49 -7.15
C ALA A 15 -1.41 21.02 -6.30
N THR A 16 -1.86 22.25 -6.56
CA THR A 16 -3.06 22.82 -5.95
C THR A 16 -4.30 22.30 -6.68
N VAL A 17 -4.86 21.19 -6.20
CA VAL A 17 -6.19 20.73 -6.60
C VAL A 17 -7.18 21.10 -5.50
N SER A 18 -8.11 22.00 -5.85
CA SER A 18 -9.28 22.33 -5.01
C SER A 18 -10.33 21.22 -5.12
N ALA A 19 -10.18 20.17 -4.31
CA ALA A 19 -11.31 19.34 -3.91
C ALA A 19 -11.85 19.90 -2.60
N GLN A 20 -13.01 20.56 -2.63
CA GLN A 20 -13.70 20.97 -1.40
C GLN A 20 -14.25 19.71 -0.72
N THR A 21 -13.50 19.19 0.24
CA THR A 21 -14.00 18.20 1.21
C THR A 21 -13.82 18.76 2.62
N ASP A 22 -14.85 18.60 3.46
CA ASP A 22 -14.87 19.07 4.85
C ASP A 22 -13.79 18.42 5.76
N ASP A 23 -13.03 17.44 5.28
CA ASP A 23 -11.93 16.78 5.99
C ASP A 23 -10.58 17.53 5.87
N LYS A 24 -10.55 18.81 6.25
CA LYS A 24 -9.28 19.58 6.34
C LYS A 24 -8.23 18.92 7.25
N GLU A 25 -8.62 17.96 8.09
CA GLU A 25 -7.77 17.32 9.09
C GLU A 25 -7.29 15.90 8.74
N ASN A 26 -7.73 15.28 7.63
CA ASN A 26 -7.29 13.92 7.31
C ASN A 26 -5.91 13.91 6.62
N ALA A 27 -4.85 13.77 7.41
CA ALA A 27 -3.47 13.78 6.91
C ALA A 27 -3.20 12.72 5.84
N MET A 28 -3.81 11.53 5.92
CA MET A 28 -3.59 10.46 4.95
C MET A 28 -4.18 10.81 3.59
N LEU A 29 -5.45 11.24 3.55
CA LEU A 29 -6.10 11.65 2.31
C LEU A 29 -5.42 12.90 1.70
N ASN A 30 -5.10 13.89 2.53
CA ASN A 30 -4.45 15.12 2.07
C ASN A 30 -3.08 14.87 1.44
N ASN A 31 -2.28 13.96 2.02
CA ASN A 31 -1.02 13.57 1.40
C ASN A 31 -1.23 12.70 0.16
N GLY A 32 -2.22 11.81 0.14
CA GLY A 32 -2.58 11.05 -1.03
C GLY A 32 -2.95 11.93 -2.23
N ILE A 33 -3.75 12.98 -2.03
CA ILE A 33 -4.21 13.88 -3.09
C ILE A 33 -3.04 14.59 -3.78
N LYS A 34 -1.93 14.86 -3.08
CA LYS A 34 -0.72 15.47 -3.66
C LYS A 34 -0.09 14.64 -4.76
N PHE A 35 -0.35 13.33 -4.79
CA PHE A 35 0.16 12.43 -5.82
C PHE A 35 -0.74 12.37 -7.05
N LEU A 36 -1.90 13.04 -7.09
CA LEU A 36 -2.74 13.05 -8.29
C LEU A 36 -1.91 13.41 -9.54
N ASP A 37 -2.18 12.67 -10.61
CA ASP A 37 -1.48 12.77 -11.89
C ASP A 37 -0.01 12.30 -11.92
N ILE A 38 0.59 11.92 -10.78
CA ILE A 38 1.92 11.27 -10.77
C ILE A 38 1.90 9.98 -11.60
N PRO A 39 2.87 9.78 -12.52
CA PRO A 39 2.94 8.61 -13.39
C PRO A 39 2.93 7.27 -12.65
N TYR A 40 2.25 6.29 -13.24
CA TYR A 40 2.35 4.90 -12.83
C TYR A 40 3.56 4.25 -13.49
N VAL A 41 4.47 3.71 -12.68
CA VAL A 41 5.61 2.92 -13.16
C VAL A 41 5.78 1.71 -12.24
N ALA A 42 5.82 0.51 -12.82
CA ALA A 42 6.09 -0.71 -12.08
C ALA A 42 7.60 -0.90 -11.85
N HIS A 43 7.97 -1.63 -10.80
CA HIS A 43 9.35 -2.04 -10.52
C HIS A 43 10.33 -0.88 -10.22
N THR A 44 9.84 0.25 -9.73
CA THR A 44 10.69 1.41 -9.36
C THR A 44 11.66 1.10 -8.21
N LEU A 45 11.38 0.05 -7.43
CA LEU A 45 12.24 -0.42 -6.34
C LEU A 45 13.23 -1.52 -6.78
N GLU A 46 13.19 -1.96 -8.05
CA GLU A 46 13.99 -3.10 -8.55
C GLU A 46 15.19 -2.65 -9.41
N VAL A 47 15.65 -1.42 -9.17
CA VAL A 47 16.64 -0.74 -10.02
C VAL A 47 18.09 -1.08 -9.68
N THR A 48 18.36 -1.68 -8.52
CA THR A 48 19.70 -2.11 -8.14
C THR A 48 19.97 -3.55 -8.57
N ASP A 49 21.21 -3.82 -8.99
CA ASP A 49 21.74 -5.19 -9.14
C ASP A 49 22.47 -5.66 -7.86
N GLY A 50 22.60 -4.76 -6.88
CA GLY A 50 23.30 -4.97 -5.60
C GLY A 50 22.39 -5.28 -4.42
N GLU A 51 22.84 -4.93 -3.23
CA GLU A 51 22.09 -5.10 -1.98
C GLU A 51 20.78 -4.30 -1.98
N GLU A 52 19.80 -4.78 -1.20
CA GLU A 52 18.54 -4.06 -0.96
C GLU A 52 18.82 -2.78 -0.17
N GLU A 53 18.30 -1.66 -0.64
CA GLU A 53 18.44 -0.34 -0.03
C GLU A 53 17.10 0.41 -0.06
N LEU A 54 16.95 1.43 0.79
CA LEU A 54 15.75 2.27 0.81
C LEU A 54 15.72 3.16 -0.45
N ILE A 55 14.90 2.80 -1.43
CA ILE A 55 14.70 3.59 -2.65
C ILE A 55 13.48 4.52 -2.48
N ILE A 56 13.69 5.80 -2.75
CA ILE A 56 12.65 6.84 -2.69
C ILE A 56 12.49 7.43 -4.09
N ASN A 57 11.35 7.18 -4.72
CA ASN A 57 10.96 7.78 -6.00
C ASN A 57 9.50 8.21 -5.90
N CYS A 58 9.25 9.47 -5.53
CA CYS A 58 7.90 10.01 -5.42
C CYS A 58 7.35 10.52 -6.76
N ASP A 59 8.20 10.60 -7.80
CA ASP A 59 7.85 11.08 -9.14
C ASP A 59 7.28 9.97 -10.03
N GLU A 60 7.49 8.70 -9.64
CA GLU A 60 6.97 7.52 -10.32
C GLU A 60 6.56 6.46 -9.30
N VAL A 61 5.28 6.07 -9.30
CA VAL A 61 4.72 5.20 -8.26
C VAL A 61 4.01 3.99 -8.84
N ASP A 62 3.94 2.91 -8.06
CA ASP A 62 2.96 1.86 -8.24
C ASP A 62 1.89 1.95 -7.14
N CYS A 63 0.97 0.99 -7.08
CA CYS A 63 -0.13 1.05 -6.12
C CYS A 63 0.32 0.94 -4.67
N THR A 64 1.41 0.22 -4.39
CA THR A 64 1.93 0.04 -3.04
C THR A 64 2.81 1.22 -2.67
N THR A 65 3.78 1.60 -3.51
CA THR A 65 4.70 2.70 -3.18
C THR A 65 3.96 4.02 -2.99
N PHE A 66 2.91 4.28 -3.78
CA PHE A 66 2.01 5.41 -3.55
C PHE A 66 1.43 5.45 -2.12
N VAL A 67 0.87 4.34 -1.65
CA VAL A 67 0.28 4.25 -0.31
C VAL A 67 1.36 4.38 0.77
N GLU A 68 2.51 3.75 0.58
CA GLU A 68 3.64 3.84 1.52
C GLU A 68 4.15 5.27 1.66
N TYR A 69 4.30 6.01 0.55
CA TYR A 69 4.74 7.40 0.58
C TYR A 69 3.72 8.31 1.24
N ALA A 70 2.43 8.18 0.89
CA ALA A 70 1.37 8.96 1.53
C ALA A 70 1.29 8.69 3.04
N LEU A 71 1.44 7.43 3.47
CA LEU A 71 1.45 7.03 4.87
C LEU A 71 2.70 7.56 5.61
N ALA A 72 3.87 7.44 5.00
CA ALA A 72 5.11 7.97 5.57
C ALA A 72 5.00 9.48 5.80
N MET A 73 4.54 10.25 4.80
CA MET A 73 4.30 11.69 4.92
C MET A 73 3.30 12.03 6.03
N ALA A 74 2.23 11.25 6.18
CA ALA A 74 1.20 11.50 7.19
C ALA A 74 1.66 11.17 8.62
N LEU A 75 2.52 10.15 8.76
CA LEU A 75 3.10 9.74 10.05
C LEU A 75 4.23 10.66 10.50
N SER A 76 4.97 11.27 9.58
CA SER A 76 6.08 12.15 9.94
C SER A 76 5.60 13.40 10.71
N PRO A 77 6.43 13.92 11.63
CA PRO A 77 6.24 15.25 12.19
C PRO A 77 6.27 16.30 11.08
N THR A 78 5.56 17.40 11.31
CA THR A 78 5.60 18.56 10.42
C THR A 78 6.06 19.78 11.19
N GLU A 79 7.04 20.49 10.64
CA GLU A 79 7.47 21.81 11.10
C GLU A 79 7.20 22.81 9.98
N ASP A 80 6.47 23.89 10.29
CA ASP A 80 5.98 24.87 9.30
C ASP A 80 5.25 24.24 8.08
N GLY A 81 4.56 23.12 8.32
CA GLY A 81 3.82 22.39 7.29
C GLY A 81 4.68 21.54 6.35
N GLN A 82 5.98 21.40 6.63
CA GLN A 82 6.92 20.58 5.87
C GLN A 82 7.37 19.35 6.67
N VAL A 83 7.69 18.27 5.96
CA VAL A 83 8.26 17.05 6.52
C VAL A 83 9.74 17.03 6.22
N ALA A 84 10.57 16.81 7.25
CA ALA A 84 12.01 16.63 7.06
C ALA A 84 12.31 15.32 6.30
N GLU A 85 13.28 15.35 5.38
CA GLU A 85 13.65 14.18 4.57
C GLU A 85 14.02 12.96 5.43
N GLY A 86 14.76 13.18 6.52
CA GLY A 86 15.14 12.13 7.46
C GLY A 86 13.93 11.48 8.16
N ASP A 87 12.99 12.29 8.65
CA ASP A 87 11.77 11.77 9.28
C ASP A 87 10.91 10.99 8.28
N PHE A 88 10.83 11.45 7.03
CA PHE A 88 10.12 10.72 5.97
C PHE A 88 10.80 9.38 5.67
N ALA A 89 12.13 9.36 5.49
CA ALA A 89 12.89 8.15 5.20
C ALA A 89 12.78 7.12 6.33
N ASP A 90 12.83 7.56 7.59
CA ASP A 90 12.68 6.70 8.75
C ASP A 90 11.28 6.06 8.81
N LYS A 91 10.22 6.85 8.58
CA LYS A 91 8.84 6.31 8.51
C LYS A 91 8.67 5.35 7.34
N LEU A 92 9.17 5.70 6.17
CA LEU A 92 9.10 4.84 5.00
C LEU A 92 9.83 3.51 5.23
N GLN A 93 11.02 3.53 5.85
CA GLN A 93 11.75 2.32 6.17
C GLN A 93 10.96 1.42 7.14
N MET A 94 10.36 2.01 8.18
CA MET A 94 9.49 1.30 9.13
C MET A 94 8.27 0.66 8.46
N ILE A 95 7.71 1.34 7.45
CA ILE A 95 6.54 0.87 6.70
C ILE A 95 6.91 -0.29 5.77
N ARG A 96 7.97 -0.12 4.97
CA ARG A 96 8.32 -0.99 3.84
C ARG A 96 9.08 -2.25 4.24
N TYR A 97 9.86 -2.19 5.32
CA TYR A 97 10.71 -3.28 5.76
C TYR A 97 10.25 -3.84 7.10
N ARG A 98 10.36 -5.16 7.26
CA ARG A 98 9.96 -5.87 8.47
C ARG A 98 10.70 -5.31 9.69
N ASP A 99 9.94 -4.80 10.66
CA ASP A 99 10.43 -4.11 11.86
C ASP A 99 11.42 -2.96 11.56
N GLY A 100 11.28 -2.34 10.38
CA GLY A 100 12.15 -1.25 9.92
C GLY A 100 13.59 -1.66 9.65
N LYS A 101 13.88 -2.96 9.41
CA LYS A 101 15.24 -3.47 9.21
C LYS A 101 15.46 -3.92 7.76
N ILE A 102 16.37 -3.24 7.07
CA ILE A 102 16.81 -3.64 5.73
C ILE A 102 17.86 -4.75 5.86
N SER A 103 17.56 -5.93 5.30
CA SER A 103 18.39 -7.13 5.37
C SER A 103 18.15 -8.01 4.13
N GLY A 104 18.48 -7.45 2.97
CA GLY A 104 18.26 -8.06 1.65
C GLY A 104 16.79 -8.06 1.21
N TYR A 105 16.56 -8.46 -0.05
CA TYR A 105 15.25 -8.39 -0.71
C TYR A 105 14.08 -9.01 0.11
N PRO A 106 14.23 -10.17 0.80
CA PRO A 106 13.14 -10.74 1.60
C PRO A 106 12.80 -9.97 2.89
N SER A 107 13.57 -8.95 3.27
CA SER A 107 13.23 -8.08 4.40
C SER A 107 12.17 -7.04 4.02
N ARG A 108 11.99 -6.76 2.72
CA ARG A 108 10.89 -5.94 2.21
C ARG A 108 9.57 -6.70 2.30
N LEU A 109 8.50 -6.00 2.67
CA LEU A 109 7.19 -6.58 2.94
C LEU A 109 6.38 -6.71 1.64
N HIS A 110 6.67 -7.76 0.86
CA HIS A 110 6.05 -7.97 -0.47
C HIS A 110 4.60 -8.45 -0.42
N TYR A 111 4.22 -9.21 0.61
CA TYR A 111 2.85 -9.65 0.83
C TYR A 111 2.13 -8.66 1.75
N ILE A 112 0.93 -8.22 1.35
CA ILE A 112 0.23 -7.17 2.08
C ILE A 112 -0.26 -7.66 3.45
N ALA A 113 -0.56 -8.95 3.61
CA ALA A 113 -0.81 -9.54 4.92
C ALA A 113 0.37 -9.33 5.89
N ASP A 114 1.61 -9.48 5.41
CA ASP A 114 2.80 -9.21 6.23
C ASP A 114 3.00 -7.70 6.47
N TRP A 115 2.77 -6.89 5.44
CA TRP A 115 2.82 -5.43 5.54
C TRP A 115 1.85 -4.89 6.61
N VAL A 116 0.62 -5.41 6.63
CA VAL A 116 -0.38 -5.09 7.65
C VAL A 116 0.06 -5.57 9.03
N ASN A 117 0.52 -6.83 9.14
CA ASN A 117 1.01 -7.39 10.40
C ASN A 117 2.15 -6.55 10.98
N ASN A 118 3.06 -6.06 10.13
CA ASN A 118 4.14 -5.16 10.51
C ASN A 118 3.59 -3.83 11.07
N GLY A 119 2.67 -3.18 10.36
CA GLY A 119 2.12 -1.90 10.80
C GLY A 119 1.29 -1.97 12.07
N VAL A 120 0.51 -3.04 12.25
CA VAL A 120 -0.24 -3.29 13.48
C VAL A 120 0.70 -3.57 14.65
N ARG A 121 1.68 -4.48 14.46
CA ARG A 121 2.67 -4.84 15.50
C ARG A 121 3.50 -3.64 15.95
N ASN A 122 3.89 -2.77 15.02
CA ASN A 122 4.68 -1.57 15.29
C ASN A 122 3.81 -0.33 15.57
N GLY A 123 2.49 -0.49 15.69
CA GLY A 123 1.58 0.51 16.25
C GLY A 123 1.20 1.68 15.33
N PHE A 124 1.53 1.64 14.05
CA PHE A 124 1.23 2.72 13.10
C PHE A 124 0.04 2.44 12.16
N LEU A 125 -0.56 1.24 12.27
CA LEU A 125 -1.83 0.89 11.63
C LEU A 125 -2.81 0.24 12.61
N GLU A 126 -4.10 0.46 12.37
CA GLU A 126 -5.20 -0.36 12.90
C GLU A 126 -5.87 -1.15 11.76
N ASP A 127 -6.23 -2.42 12.02
CA ASP A 127 -7.08 -3.21 11.11
C ASP A 127 -8.55 -2.90 11.43
N VAL A 128 -9.15 -2.01 10.64
CA VAL A 128 -10.55 -1.59 10.81
C VAL A 128 -11.49 -2.74 10.47
N SER A 129 -11.18 -3.51 9.42
CA SER A 129 -11.97 -4.70 9.06
C SER A 129 -12.08 -5.70 10.21
N ALA A 130 -11.02 -5.91 10.99
CA ALA A 130 -11.04 -6.78 12.17
C ALA A 130 -12.01 -6.34 13.26
N SER A 131 -12.30 -5.04 13.35
CA SER A 131 -13.22 -4.50 14.36
C SER A 131 -14.69 -4.57 13.94
N TYR A 132 -14.98 -4.51 12.63
CA TYR A 132 -16.34 -4.24 12.14
C TYR A 132 -16.91 -5.30 11.18
N SER A 133 -16.07 -6.06 10.48
CA SER A 133 -16.56 -7.07 9.55
C SER A 133 -16.66 -8.44 10.23
N PRO A 134 -17.77 -9.18 10.11
CA PRO A 134 -17.85 -10.55 10.61
C PRO A 134 -17.20 -11.57 9.68
N TYR A 135 -16.87 -11.18 8.44
CA TYR A 135 -16.36 -12.10 7.43
C TYR A 135 -14.85 -12.25 7.55
N THR A 136 -14.40 -13.50 7.58
CA THR A 136 -12.98 -13.85 7.59
C THR A 136 -12.61 -14.60 6.31
N GLN A 137 -11.32 -14.55 5.99
CA GLN A 137 -10.72 -15.44 5.00
C GLN A 137 -9.38 -15.95 5.51
N LYS A 138 -9.08 -17.19 5.14
CA LYS A 138 -7.81 -17.84 5.48
C LYS A 138 -6.77 -17.53 4.42
N VAL A 139 -5.62 -17.02 4.84
CA VAL A 139 -4.52 -16.71 3.93
C VAL A 139 -3.87 -17.99 3.41
N SER A 140 -3.62 -18.05 2.11
CA SER A 140 -2.80 -19.09 1.48
C SER A 140 -1.81 -18.42 0.54
N LEU A 141 -0.57 -18.26 1.00
CA LEU A 141 0.50 -17.59 0.24
C LEU A 141 1.48 -18.60 -0.32
N SER A 142 1.85 -18.40 -1.58
CA SER A 142 2.87 -19.19 -2.27
C SER A 142 3.33 -18.56 -3.58
N TYR A 143 2.75 -17.43 -4.00
CA TYR A 143 2.88 -16.92 -5.37
C TYR A 143 4.34 -16.64 -5.75
N MET A 144 5.07 -15.90 -4.92
CA MET A 144 6.45 -15.50 -5.21
C MET A 144 7.41 -16.70 -5.26
N SER A 145 7.35 -17.61 -4.27
CA SER A 145 8.23 -18.79 -4.29
C SER A 145 7.86 -19.81 -5.37
N SER A 146 6.61 -19.82 -5.83
CA SER A 146 6.15 -20.69 -6.93
C SER A 146 6.42 -20.13 -8.32
N HIS A 147 6.66 -18.82 -8.44
CA HIS A 147 6.94 -18.13 -9.71
C HIS A 147 8.22 -17.26 -9.60
N PRO A 148 9.36 -17.80 -9.16
CA PRO A 148 10.57 -17.02 -8.92
C PRO A 148 11.12 -16.34 -10.20
N GLU A 149 10.80 -16.86 -11.38
CA GLU A 149 11.17 -16.30 -12.68
C GLU A 149 10.55 -14.92 -12.96
N LEU A 150 9.46 -14.56 -12.28
CA LEU A 150 8.80 -13.26 -12.43
C LEU A 150 9.51 -12.15 -11.64
N TYR A 151 10.46 -12.50 -10.77
CA TYR A 151 11.10 -11.56 -9.86
C TYR A 151 12.62 -11.61 -10.04
N LYS A 152 13.19 -10.46 -10.44
CA LYS A 152 14.64 -10.31 -10.70
C LYS A 152 15.48 -10.88 -9.54
N GLN A 153 15.14 -10.51 -8.30
CA GLN A 153 15.85 -10.90 -7.09
C GLN A 153 15.60 -12.35 -6.63
N LEU A 154 14.67 -13.07 -7.24
CA LEU A 154 14.38 -14.49 -6.94
C LEU A 154 14.89 -15.42 -8.04
N SER A 155 14.77 -15.03 -9.31
CA SER A 155 15.05 -15.86 -10.50
C SER A 155 16.39 -16.60 -10.46
N ASN A 156 17.43 -15.97 -9.89
CA ASN A 156 18.77 -16.54 -9.77
C ASN A 156 19.25 -16.66 -8.31
N SER A 157 18.33 -16.65 -7.33
CA SER A 157 18.67 -16.73 -5.91
C SER A 157 17.83 -17.77 -5.17
N PRO A 158 18.28 -19.05 -5.16
CA PRO A 158 17.63 -20.10 -4.38
C PRO A 158 17.50 -19.76 -2.88
N GLN A 159 18.43 -18.95 -2.36
CA GLN A 159 18.44 -18.48 -0.98
C GLN A 159 17.27 -17.51 -0.72
N ASN A 160 17.02 -16.56 -1.63
CA ASN A 160 15.87 -15.66 -1.49
C ASN A 160 14.55 -16.42 -1.68
N VAL A 161 14.49 -17.38 -2.60
CA VAL A 161 13.31 -18.25 -2.78
C VAL A 161 13.00 -19.03 -1.51
N ALA A 162 14.02 -19.62 -0.85
CA ALA A 162 13.85 -20.33 0.41
C ALA A 162 13.31 -19.41 1.52
N LYS A 163 13.87 -18.21 1.68
CA LYS A 163 13.39 -17.20 2.65
C LYS A 163 11.95 -16.77 2.37
N MET A 164 11.59 -16.54 1.10
CA MET A 164 10.21 -16.21 0.73
C MET A 164 9.25 -17.35 1.06
N LYS A 165 9.65 -18.60 0.83
CA LYS A 165 8.85 -19.78 1.19
C LYS A 165 8.64 -19.91 2.71
N GLU A 166 9.63 -19.59 3.52
CA GLU A 166 9.51 -19.54 4.98
C GLU A 166 8.52 -18.44 5.42
N ILE A 167 8.63 -17.25 4.83
CA ILE A 167 7.70 -16.13 5.07
C ILE A 167 6.27 -16.54 4.70
N GLU A 168 6.07 -17.07 3.48
CA GLU A 168 4.78 -17.55 2.99
C GLU A 168 4.18 -18.62 3.91
N SER A 169 4.99 -19.57 4.38
CA SER A 169 4.55 -20.61 5.32
C SER A 169 4.17 -20.03 6.68
N SER A 170 4.83 -18.98 7.16
CA SER A 170 4.52 -18.35 8.46
C SER A 170 3.23 -17.54 8.44
N LEU A 171 2.86 -17.00 7.27
CA LEU A 171 1.66 -16.20 7.04
C LEU A 171 0.46 -17.08 6.66
N SER A 172 0.71 -18.17 5.93
CA SER A 172 -0.35 -19.08 5.49
C SER A 172 -1.05 -19.73 6.67
N GLY A 173 -2.37 -19.76 6.58
CA GLY A 173 -3.24 -20.32 7.60
C GLY A 173 -3.72 -19.32 8.66
N GLN A 174 -3.15 -18.12 8.71
CA GLN A 174 -3.74 -17.01 9.46
C GLN A 174 -5.12 -16.66 8.89
N GLU A 175 -6.01 -16.17 9.74
CA GLU A 175 -7.30 -15.62 9.30
C GLU A 175 -7.25 -14.10 9.44
N PHE A 176 -7.79 -13.40 8.44
CA PHE A 176 -8.03 -11.97 8.55
C PHE A 176 -9.48 -11.63 8.21
N HIS A 177 -9.97 -10.56 8.81
CA HIS A 177 -11.27 -10.01 8.50
C HIS A 177 -11.21 -9.16 7.24
N TYR A 178 -12.25 -9.24 6.42
CA TYR A 178 -12.37 -8.49 5.17
C TYR A 178 -13.84 -8.22 4.87
N ILE A 179 -14.13 -7.38 3.88
CA ILE A 179 -15.48 -7.13 3.38
C ILE A 179 -15.59 -7.78 2.00
N PRO A 180 -16.39 -8.85 1.86
CA PRO A 180 -16.69 -9.43 0.55
C PRO A 180 -17.25 -8.37 -0.40
N LYS A 181 -16.91 -8.45 -1.69
CA LYS A 181 -17.26 -7.40 -2.67
C LYS A 181 -18.77 -7.16 -2.82
N ASP A 182 -19.58 -8.19 -2.62
CA ASP A 182 -21.04 -8.15 -2.64
C ASP A 182 -21.64 -7.51 -1.36
N GLN A 183 -20.83 -7.36 -0.31
CA GLN A 183 -21.21 -6.74 0.96
C GLN A 183 -20.75 -5.28 1.08
N LEU A 184 -20.14 -4.70 0.03
CA LEU A 184 -19.70 -3.31 0.00
C LEU A 184 -20.66 -2.42 -0.81
N PRO A 185 -21.50 -1.59 -0.17
CA PRO A 185 -22.35 -0.63 -0.86
C PRO A 185 -21.54 0.42 -1.63
N PHE A 186 -22.13 1.01 -2.67
CA PHE A 186 -21.45 2.06 -3.46
C PHE A 186 -21.21 3.37 -2.69
N ASN A 187 -22.01 3.62 -1.67
CA ASN A 187 -21.81 4.69 -0.68
C ASN A 187 -20.93 4.25 0.50
N GLY A 188 -20.25 3.12 0.41
CA GLY A 188 -19.39 2.58 1.46
C GLY A 188 -20.16 2.15 2.72
N LEU A 189 -19.42 2.03 3.81
CA LEU A 189 -19.93 1.68 5.14
C LEU A 189 -19.56 2.79 6.12
N PRO A 190 -20.37 3.07 7.16
CA PRO A 190 -20.20 4.25 8.02
C PRO A 190 -18.89 4.26 8.83
N TRP A 191 -18.23 3.11 8.96
CA TRP A 191 -16.94 2.97 9.65
C TRP A 191 -15.73 3.03 8.72
N ILE A 192 -15.95 3.03 7.40
CA ILE A 192 -14.93 3.37 6.39
C ILE A 192 -14.90 4.89 6.25
N LYS A 193 -13.73 5.48 6.40
CA LYS A 193 -13.54 6.93 6.41
C LYS A 193 -12.62 7.34 5.28
N ASN A 194 -12.70 8.62 4.90
CA ASN A 194 -11.67 9.24 4.09
C ASN A 194 -10.29 8.96 4.67
N GLY A 195 -9.31 8.68 3.81
CA GLY A 195 -7.94 8.40 4.24
C GLY A 195 -7.69 6.97 4.74
N ASP A 196 -8.73 6.13 4.90
CA ASP A 196 -8.50 4.71 5.17
C ASP A 196 -7.74 4.07 4.01
N ILE A 197 -6.77 3.23 4.31
CA ILE A 197 -6.06 2.44 3.33
C ILE A 197 -6.93 1.24 2.97
N ILE A 198 -7.10 1.03 1.67
CA ILE A 198 -7.88 -0.06 1.11
C ILE A 198 -6.92 -1.05 0.46
N ALA A 199 -6.97 -2.31 0.89
CA ALA A 199 -6.27 -3.42 0.25
C ALA A 199 -7.30 -4.33 -0.43
N ILE A 200 -7.25 -4.45 -1.76
CA ILE A 200 -8.19 -5.25 -2.54
C ILE A 200 -7.76 -6.70 -2.53
N THR A 201 -8.57 -7.55 -1.90
CA THR A 201 -8.28 -8.98 -1.75
C THR A 201 -8.57 -9.73 -3.05
N THR A 202 -7.86 -10.83 -3.28
CA THR A 202 -7.97 -11.60 -4.53
C THR A 202 -8.20 -13.10 -4.31
N ASN A 203 -8.74 -13.77 -5.33
CA ASN A 203 -8.78 -15.24 -5.41
C ASN A 203 -7.63 -15.82 -6.25
N THR A 204 -6.67 -14.98 -6.66
CA THR A 204 -5.47 -15.44 -7.37
C THR A 204 -4.72 -16.45 -6.48
N PRO A 205 -4.48 -17.70 -6.95
CA PRO A 205 -3.86 -18.71 -6.12
C PRO A 205 -2.49 -18.27 -5.58
N GLY A 206 -2.30 -18.38 -4.27
CA GLY A 206 -1.04 -18.05 -3.61
C GLY A 206 -0.83 -16.56 -3.29
N LEU A 207 -1.83 -15.69 -3.54
CA LEU A 207 -1.77 -14.25 -3.33
C LEU A 207 -2.98 -13.77 -2.50
N ASP A 208 -2.75 -12.85 -1.56
CA ASP A 208 -3.78 -12.31 -0.66
C ASP A 208 -4.41 -11.00 -1.19
N VAL A 209 -3.59 -10.09 -1.70
CA VAL A 209 -3.98 -8.75 -2.15
C VAL A 209 -3.37 -8.48 -3.52
N THR A 210 -4.15 -7.88 -4.40
CA THR A 210 -3.71 -7.56 -5.77
C THR A 210 -3.53 -6.07 -6.03
N HIS A 211 -4.09 -5.20 -5.17
CA HIS A 211 -4.07 -3.76 -5.40
C HIS A 211 -4.31 -2.99 -4.10
N MET A 212 -3.80 -1.77 -4.01
CA MET A 212 -4.01 -0.88 -2.88
C MET A 212 -4.44 0.53 -3.32
N GLY A 213 -5.02 1.28 -2.40
CA GLY A 213 -5.32 2.70 -2.55
C GLY A 213 -5.83 3.32 -1.26
N ILE A 214 -6.37 4.53 -1.37
CA ILE A 214 -6.88 5.33 -0.25
C ILE A 214 -8.37 5.58 -0.49
N ALA A 215 -9.19 5.35 0.55
CA ALA A 215 -10.61 5.63 0.54
C ALA A 215 -10.86 7.13 0.38
N PHE A 216 -11.72 7.48 -0.59
CA PHE A 216 -12.10 8.87 -0.84
C PHE A 216 -13.59 8.97 -1.17
N TYR A 217 -14.36 9.65 -0.33
CA TYR A 217 -15.76 9.92 -0.55
C TYR A 217 -15.94 11.11 -1.49
N VAL A 218 -16.57 10.88 -2.65
CA VAL A 218 -16.90 11.89 -3.66
C VAL A 218 -18.40 11.83 -3.92
N ASP A 219 -19.10 12.94 -3.69
CA ASP A 219 -20.57 13.04 -3.83
C ASP A 219 -21.33 11.91 -3.10
N GLY A 220 -20.87 11.56 -1.89
CA GLY A 220 -21.45 10.51 -1.04
C GLY A 220 -21.16 9.08 -1.49
N LYS A 221 -20.34 8.87 -2.52
CA LYS A 221 -19.90 7.54 -2.99
C LYS A 221 -18.49 7.26 -2.51
N LEU A 222 -18.23 6.03 -2.09
CA LEU A 222 -16.88 5.57 -1.76
C LEU A 222 -16.12 5.29 -3.06
N SER A 223 -15.19 6.17 -3.38
CA SER A 223 -14.22 6.03 -4.48
C SER A 223 -12.85 5.61 -3.94
N LEU A 224 -11.93 5.28 -4.85
CA LEU A 224 -10.57 4.90 -4.55
C LEU A 224 -9.60 5.90 -5.18
N LEU A 225 -8.77 6.55 -4.37
CA LEU A 225 -7.59 7.26 -4.83
C LEU A 225 -6.44 6.25 -4.94
N HIS A 226 -5.92 6.01 -6.14
CA HIS A 226 -4.90 4.98 -6.37
C HIS A 226 -4.02 5.25 -7.58
N ALA A 227 -2.80 4.70 -7.56
CA ALA A 227 -1.98 4.56 -8.76
C ALA A 227 -2.63 3.51 -9.69
N SER A 228 -3.01 3.92 -10.90
CA SER A 228 -3.72 3.06 -11.86
C SER A 228 -2.80 2.71 -13.02
N SER A 229 -2.47 1.43 -13.19
CA SER A 229 -1.73 0.95 -14.36
C SER A 229 -2.50 1.19 -15.67
N LYS A 230 -3.83 1.12 -15.62
CA LYS A 230 -4.72 1.36 -16.77
C LYS A 230 -4.73 2.83 -17.20
N GLU A 231 -4.83 3.75 -16.25
CA GLU A 231 -4.82 5.20 -16.53
C GLU A 231 -3.40 5.78 -16.56
N LYS A 232 -2.39 4.96 -16.25
CA LYS A 232 -0.94 5.26 -16.23
C LYS A 232 -0.53 6.37 -15.26
N LYS A 233 -1.33 6.62 -14.23
CA LYS A 233 -1.08 7.65 -13.21
C LYS A 233 -1.94 7.44 -11.97
N VAL A 234 -1.69 8.21 -10.92
CA VAL A 234 -2.56 8.29 -9.75
C VAL A 234 -3.84 9.04 -10.10
N VAL A 235 -4.97 8.43 -9.78
CA VAL A 235 -6.31 8.93 -10.11
C VAL A 235 -7.28 8.68 -8.95
N VAL A 236 -8.36 9.48 -8.91
CA VAL A 236 -9.59 9.07 -8.22
C VAL A 236 -10.39 8.19 -9.17
N SER A 237 -10.90 7.07 -8.68
CA SER A 237 -11.70 6.15 -9.48
C SER A 237 -12.94 6.84 -10.07
N LYS A 238 -13.18 6.64 -11.37
CA LYS A 238 -14.34 7.21 -12.09
C LYS A 238 -15.68 6.60 -11.65
N VAL A 239 -15.63 5.43 -11.02
CA VAL A 239 -16.78 4.70 -10.47
C VAL A 239 -16.52 4.40 -8.99
N ALA A 240 -17.59 4.07 -8.25
CA ALA A 240 -17.47 3.67 -6.85
C ALA A 240 -16.60 2.41 -6.70
N LEU A 241 -15.90 2.28 -5.58
CA LEU A 241 -15.04 1.13 -5.26
C LEU A 241 -15.79 -0.19 -5.37
N GLY A 242 -17.02 -0.27 -4.82
CA GLY A 242 -17.86 -1.46 -4.94
C GLY A 242 -18.11 -1.87 -6.40
N GLN A 243 -18.27 -0.90 -7.30
CA GLN A 243 -18.43 -1.18 -8.74
C GLN A 243 -17.12 -1.67 -9.38
N MET A 244 -15.95 -1.15 -8.96
CA MET A 244 -14.67 -1.67 -9.43
C MET A 244 -14.50 -3.15 -9.05
N LEU A 245 -14.81 -3.51 -7.80
CA LEU A 245 -14.73 -4.88 -7.29
C LEU A 245 -15.66 -5.84 -8.05
N LEU A 246 -16.90 -5.41 -8.33
CA LEU A 246 -17.85 -6.22 -9.10
C LEU A 246 -17.44 -6.40 -10.56
N SER A 247 -16.67 -5.47 -11.12
CA SER A 247 -16.20 -5.54 -12.51
C SER A 247 -15.00 -6.47 -12.74
N ASN A 248 -14.41 -7.01 -11.68
CA ASN A 248 -13.24 -7.89 -11.76
C ASN A 248 -13.50 -9.20 -11.00
N ASP A 249 -13.49 -10.32 -11.73
CA ASP A 249 -13.75 -11.65 -11.17
C ASP A 249 -12.67 -12.10 -10.19
N ASN A 250 -11.45 -11.57 -10.33
CA ASN A 250 -10.35 -11.92 -9.45
C ASN A 250 -10.34 -11.12 -8.14
N TRP A 251 -11.11 -10.04 -8.05
CA TRP A 251 -11.22 -9.22 -6.84
C TRP A 251 -12.34 -9.80 -5.97
N THR A 252 -12.04 -10.12 -4.71
CA THR A 252 -12.97 -10.81 -3.80
C THR A 252 -13.59 -9.88 -2.76
N GLY A 253 -12.96 -8.75 -2.49
CA GLY A 253 -13.36 -7.85 -1.42
C GLY A 253 -12.26 -6.85 -1.07
N ILE A 254 -12.36 -6.28 0.12
CA ILE A 254 -11.37 -5.34 0.64
C ILE A 254 -11.01 -5.66 2.09
N ARG A 255 -9.77 -5.35 2.49
CA ARG A 255 -9.42 -5.07 3.89
C ARG A 255 -9.31 -3.56 4.05
N VAL A 256 -9.67 -3.06 5.23
CA VAL A 256 -9.67 -1.63 5.54
C VAL A 256 -8.72 -1.40 6.71
N LEU A 257 -7.76 -0.52 6.50
CA LEU A 257 -6.73 -0.19 7.48
C LEU A 257 -6.77 1.31 7.72
N ARG A 258 -6.42 1.76 8.93
CA ARG A 258 -6.33 3.18 9.23
C ARG A 258 -5.00 3.51 9.87
N MET A 259 -4.44 4.65 9.48
CA MET A 259 -3.24 5.19 10.10
C MET A 259 -3.50 5.43 11.60
N LYS A 260 -2.55 4.97 12.42
CA LYS A 260 -2.51 5.26 13.85
C LYS A 260 -1.27 6.11 14.12
N LYS A 261 -1.46 7.27 14.72
CA LYS A 261 -0.40 8.21 15.10
C LYS A 261 -0.34 8.35 16.61
#